data_AF-D8PKN9-F1
#
_entry.id   AF-D8PKN9-F1
#
_cell.length_a   1.000
_cell.length_b   1.000
_cell.length_c   1.000
_cell.angle_alpha   90.00
_cell.angle_beta   90.00
_cell.angle_gamma   90.00
#
_symmetry.space_group_name_H-M   'P 1'
#
loop_
_entity.id
_entity.type
_entity.pdbx_description
1 polymer ?
#
loop_
_entity_poly.entity_id
_entity_poly.type
_entity_poly.pdbx_seq_one_letter_code
_entity_poly.pdbx_strand_id
1 'polypeptide(L)'
;MLQEAAFVLLHLEGSRGRERALRDLLMRSAPALDEWAQRGLIGSLHLPQAWVHEALATYAYYNDDMFTAYELYLSANCRDPAHDIAVRYLAPDAILRKDHVLLNELLEPFVGKPVEDWAIRGKILMDYAHIMQRLPQLAARQARDAIPDATEALELEDLCRSVPKILGLLPDVFRAREPRHRAALAEITAGLLGVVDRVRPAALAQVQSKFIAEGARLGHVRSMAHDRFTRSLKAVEGASA
;
A
#
# COMPACT_ATOMS: atom_id res chain seq x y z
N MET A 1 -25.32 15.42 24.84
CA MET A 1 -26.06 14.17 25.12
C MET A 1 -25.31 12.89 24.69
N LEU A 2 -24.15 12.97 24.01
CA LEU A 2 -23.41 11.77 23.61
C LEU A 2 -22.77 11.04 24.81
N GLN A 3 -22.17 11.80 25.74
CA GLN A 3 -21.54 11.24 26.94
C GLN A 3 -22.58 10.54 27.84
N GLU A 4 -23.77 11.12 27.94
CA GLU A 4 -24.89 10.57 28.70
C GLU A 4 -25.42 9.29 28.07
N ALA A 5 -25.55 9.25 26.74
CA ALA A 5 -25.91 8.03 26.02
C ALA A 5 -24.85 6.92 26.22
N ALA A 6 -23.57 7.25 26.09
CA ALA A 6 -22.48 6.31 26.35
C ALA A 6 -22.49 5.80 27.80
N PHE A 7 -22.74 6.69 28.77
CA PHE A 7 -22.88 6.34 30.18
C PHE A 7 -24.00 5.34 30.43
N VAL A 8 -25.18 5.52 29.82
CA VAL A 8 -26.28 4.55 29.93
C VAL A 8 -25.88 3.20 29.33
N LEU A 9 -25.25 3.20 28.14
CA LEU A 9 -24.82 1.95 27.49
C LEU A 9 -23.75 1.18 28.29
N LEU A 10 -22.92 1.88 29.08
CA LEU A 10 -21.95 1.23 29.97
C LEU A 10 -22.59 0.32 31.03
N HIS A 11 -23.88 0.53 31.33
CA HIS A 11 -24.63 -0.26 32.31
C HIS A 11 -25.36 -1.46 31.71
N LEU A 12 -25.19 -1.73 30.40
CA LEU A 12 -25.75 -2.93 29.79
C LEU A 12 -25.13 -4.21 30.37
N GLU A 13 -25.99 -5.18 30.64
CA GLU A 13 -25.61 -6.53 31.05
C GLU A 13 -25.02 -7.29 29.85
N GLY A 14 -23.88 -7.94 30.06
CA GLY A 14 -23.15 -8.66 29.01
C GLY A 14 -22.08 -7.81 28.31
N SER A 15 -20.83 -8.24 28.43
CA SER A 15 -19.65 -7.53 27.91
C SER A 15 -19.71 -7.30 26.39
N ARG A 16 -20.10 -8.32 25.62
CA ARG A 16 -20.15 -8.25 24.15
C ARG A 16 -21.23 -7.30 23.63
N GLY A 17 -22.41 -7.30 24.26
CA GLY A 17 -23.52 -6.42 23.89
C GLY A 17 -23.19 -4.96 24.18
N ARG A 18 -22.59 -4.71 25.35
CA ARG A 18 -22.11 -3.39 25.75
C ARG A 18 -21.05 -2.82 24.81
N GLU A 19 -20.01 -3.60 24.52
CA GLU A 19 -18.96 -3.17 23.59
C GLU A 19 -19.54 -2.81 22.22
N ARG A 20 -20.38 -3.69 21.66
CA ARG A 20 -21.02 -3.45 20.37
C ARG A 20 -21.86 -2.18 20.37
N ALA A 21 -22.73 -2.01 21.37
CA ALA A 21 -23.60 -0.84 21.46
C ALA A 21 -22.81 0.47 21.57
N LEU A 22 -21.71 0.47 22.33
CA LEU A 22 -20.82 1.62 22.46
C LEU A 22 -20.10 1.94 21.14
N ARG A 23 -19.52 0.93 20.49
CA ARG A 23 -18.88 1.12 19.17
C ARG A 23 -19.87 1.63 18.12
N ASP A 24 -21.07 1.06 18.06
CA ASP A 24 -22.13 1.49 17.13
C ASP A 24 -22.58 2.94 17.42
N LEU A 25 -22.68 3.33 18.70
CA LEU A 25 -22.96 4.72 19.09
C LEU A 25 -21.85 5.67 18.62
N LEU A 26 -20.58 5.32 18.86
CA LEU A 26 -19.44 6.14 18.46
C LEU A 26 -19.37 6.30 16.94
N MET A 27 -19.53 5.22 16.18
CA MET A 27 -19.53 5.22 14.72
C MET A 27 -20.61 6.14 14.13
N ARG A 28 -21.84 6.07 14.67
CA ARG A 28 -22.95 6.93 14.21
C ARG A 28 -22.81 8.39 14.63
N SER A 29 -22.04 8.65 15.68
CA SER A 29 -21.87 9.98 16.26
C SER A 29 -20.51 10.61 15.94
N ALA A 30 -19.74 9.98 15.05
CA ALA A 30 -18.39 10.42 14.70
C ALA A 30 -18.28 11.91 14.30
N PRO A 31 -19.22 12.52 13.55
CA PRO A 31 -19.16 13.95 13.26
C PRO A 31 -19.26 14.86 14.49
N ALA A 32 -19.84 14.35 15.58
CA ALA A 32 -20.05 15.08 16.84
C ALA A 32 -18.97 14.78 17.90
N LEU A 33 -17.93 14.01 17.55
CA LEU A 33 -16.80 13.69 18.42
C LEU A 33 -15.73 14.78 18.36
N ASP A 34 -16.07 15.99 18.79
CA ASP A 34 -15.11 17.07 18.96
C ASP A 34 -14.11 16.79 20.11
N GLU A 35 -13.07 17.61 20.24
CA GLU A 35 -12.02 17.42 21.25
C GLU A 35 -12.58 17.41 22.68
N TRP A 36 -13.67 18.16 22.94
CA TRP A 36 -14.34 18.14 24.23
C TRP A 36 -15.09 16.82 24.48
N ALA A 37 -15.84 16.32 23.50
CA ALA A 37 -16.51 15.03 23.58
C ALA A 37 -15.51 13.89 23.77
N GLN A 38 -14.39 13.90 23.04
CA GLN A 38 -13.33 12.90 23.15
C GLN A 38 -12.74 12.87 24.56
N ARG A 39 -12.43 14.02 25.14
CA ARG A 39 -11.91 14.10 26.52
C ARG A 39 -12.89 13.55 27.55
N GLY A 40 -14.19 13.79 27.40
CA GLY A 40 -15.20 13.23 28.30
C GLY A 40 -15.36 11.71 28.14
N LEU A 41 -15.34 11.21 26.90
CA LEU A 41 -15.48 9.78 26.61
C LEU A 41 -14.26 8.97 27.06
N ILE A 42 -13.05 9.45 26.74
CA ILE A 42 -11.79 8.76 27.06
C ILE A 42 -11.38 9.00 28.51
N GLY A 43 -11.47 10.24 28.98
CA GLY A 43 -11.04 10.63 30.33
C GLY A 43 -12.08 10.26 31.38
N SER A 44 -13.28 10.83 31.31
CA SER A 44 -14.29 10.65 32.38
C SER A 44 -14.93 9.26 32.35
N LEU A 45 -15.32 8.80 31.16
CA LEU A 45 -16.00 7.51 30.98
C LEU A 45 -15.04 6.34 30.75
N HIS A 46 -13.73 6.61 30.67
CA HIS A 46 -12.67 5.60 30.53
C HIS A 46 -12.89 4.66 29.33
N LEU A 47 -13.49 5.16 28.24
CA LEU A 47 -13.61 4.37 27.02
C LEU A 47 -12.24 4.20 26.37
N PRO A 48 -11.96 3.03 25.76
CA PRO A 48 -10.74 2.82 25.01
C PRO A 48 -10.59 3.87 23.90
N GLN A 49 -9.48 4.61 23.93
CA GLN A 49 -9.15 5.61 22.90
C GLN A 49 -9.22 5.00 21.49
N ALA A 50 -8.81 3.73 21.35
CA ALA A 50 -8.88 3.02 20.09
C ALA A 50 -10.29 3.00 19.48
N TRP A 51 -11.35 2.84 20.28
CA TRP A 51 -12.72 2.80 19.75
C TRP A 51 -13.19 4.17 19.23
N VAL A 52 -12.80 5.24 19.93
CA VAL A 52 -13.12 6.61 19.55
C VAL A 52 -12.38 6.98 18.25
N HIS A 53 -11.09 6.65 18.19
CA HIS A 53 -10.26 6.89 17.01
C HIS A 53 -10.70 6.06 15.81
N GLU A 54 -11.09 4.79 16.00
CA GLU A 54 -11.63 3.95 14.93
C GLU A 54 -12.91 4.54 14.32
N ALA A 55 -13.80 5.11 15.15
CA ALA A 55 -15.00 5.79 14.68
C ALA A 55 -14.70 7.06 13.89
N LEU A 56 -13.78 7.89 14.39
CA LEU A 56 -13.31 9.09 13.68
C LEU A 56 -12.60 8.73 12.38
N ALA A 57 -11.78 7.68 12.37
CA ALA A 57 -11.07 7.21 11.19
C ALA A 57 -12.04 6.77 10.09
N THR A 58 -13.07 6.02 10.48
CA THR A 58 -14.14 5.58 9.58
C THR A 58 -14.87 6.78 8.98
N TYR A 59 -15.19 7.79 9.79
CA TYR A 59 -15.82 9.01 9.31
C TYR A 59 -14.91 9.81 8.35
N ALA A 60 -13.63 9.98 8.69
CA ALA A 60 -12.66 10.64 7.81
C ALA A 60 -12.53 9.94 6.45
N TYR A 61 -12.50 8.60 6.45
CA TYR A 61 -12.48 7.79 5.23
C TYR A 61 -13.70 8.03 4.34
N TYR A 62 -14.91 8.12 4.92
CA TYR A 62 -16.12 8.43 4.16
C TYR A 62 -16.19 9.88 3.63
N ASN A 63 -15.44 10.81 4.24
CA ASN A 63 -15.34 12.21 3.79
C ASN A 63 -14.17 12.45 2.82
N ASP A 64 -13.54 11.39 2.32
CA ASP A 64 -12.38 11.45 1.40
C ASP A 64 -11.11 12.07 2.03
N ASP A 65 -11.05 12.17 3.36
CA ASP A 65 -9.85 12.60 4.08
C ASP A 65 -8.98 11.39 4.46
N MET A 66 -8.28 10.86 3.46
CA MET A 66 -7.48 9.63 3.58
C MET A 66 -6.30 9.76 4.53
N PHE A 67 -5.68 10.94 4.63
CA PHE A 67 -4.53 11.14 5.50
C PHE A 67 -4.94 11.14 6.97
N THR A 68 -5.99 11.91 7.32
CA THR A 68 -6.54 11.91 8.68
C THR A 68 -7.07 10.52 9.05
N ALA A 69 -7.75 9.83 8.13
CA ALA A 69 -8.21 8.47 8.36
C ALA A 69 -7.06 7.51 8.68
N TYR A 70 -5.96 7.59 7.93
CA TYR A 70 -4.76 6.79 8.15
C TYR A 70 -4.16 7.01 9.55
N GLU A 71 -3.95 8.26 9.96
CA GLU A 71 -3.38 8.58 11.29
C GLU A 71 -4.30 8.10 12.43
N LEU A 72 -5.61 8.25 12.27
CA LEU A 72 -6.59 7.80 13.24
C LEU A 72 -6.66 6.26 13.33
N TYR A 73 -6.58 5.54 12.21
CA TYR A 73 -6.53 4.08 12.25
C TYR A 73 -5.24 3.55 12.88
N LEU A 74 -4.08 4.19 12.63
CA LEU A 74 -2.83 3.83 13.28
C LEU A 74 -2.90 4.02 14.80
N SER A 75 -3.42 5.17 15.24
CA SER A 75 -3.60 5.44 16.67
C SER A 75 -4.67 4.56 17.33
N ALA A 76 -5.64 4.05 16.55
CA ALA A 76 -6.57 3.02 16.97
C ALA A 76 -5.97 1.60 16.99
N ASN A 77 -4.71 1.42 16.57
CA ASN A 77 -4.05 0.11 16.40
C ASN A 77 -4.74 -0.80 15.37
N CYS A 78 -5.55 -0.22 14.47
CA CYS A 78 -6.22 -0.85 13.35
C CYS A 78 -5.30 -0.85 12.13
N ARG A 79 -4.37 -1.80 12.06
CA ARG A 79 -3.31 -1.80 11.05
C ARG A 79 -3.78 -2.18 9.65
N ASP A 80 -4.69 -3.13 9.49
CA ASP A 80 -5.12 -3.57 8.16
C ASP A 80 -5.84 -2.45 7.38
N PRO A 81 -6.81 -1.71 7.97
CA PRO A 81 -7.41 -0.56 7.30
C PRO A 81 -6.40 0.56 7.03
N ALA A 82 -5.49 0.85 7.98
CA ALA A 82 -4.45 1.86 7.78
C ALA A 82 -3.52 1.49 6.61
N HIS A 83 -3.09 0.22 6.53
CA HIS A 83 -2.24 -0.27 5.46
C HIS A 83 -2.95 -0.21 4.10
N ASP A 84 -4.23 -0.57 4.04
CA ASP A 84 -4.97 -0.47 2.78
C ASP A 84 -5.04 0.98 2.29
N ILE A 85 -5.32 1.93 3.19
CA ILE A 85 -5.34 3.37 2.85
C ILE A 85 -3.96 3.84 2.40
N ALA A 86 -2.91 3.46 3.13
CA ALA A 86 -1.53 3.84 2.82
C ALA A 86 -1.14 3.38 1.41
N VAL A 87 -1.37 2.11 1.08
CA VAL A 87 -0.99 1.58 -0.24
C VAL A 87 -1.90 2.07 -1.35
N ARG A 88 -3.20 2.20 -1.10
CA ARG A 88 -4.20 2.50 -2.15
C ARG A 88 -4.27 3.98 -2.49
N TYR A 89 -4.13 4.87 -1.51
CA TYR A 89 -4.34 6.30 -1.72
C TYR A 89 -3.05 7.09 -1.52
N LEU A 90 -2.38 6.93 -0.37
CA LEU A 90 -1.25 7.79 0.00
C LEU A 90 0.04 7.47 -0.77
N ALA A 91 0.32 6.19 -1.01
CA ALA A 91 1.53 5.75 -1.71
C ALA A 91 1.56 6.20 -3.18
N PRO A 92 0.48 6.05 -4.00
CA PRO A 92 0.43 6.63 -5.33
C PRO A 92 0.74 8.12 -5.33
N ASP A 93 0.18 8.89 -4.39
CA ASP A 93 0.38 10.33 -4.32
C ASP A 93 1.83 10.69 -3.96
N ALA A 94 2.45 9.97 -3.01
CA ALA A 94 3.86 10.13 -2.67
C ALA A 94 4.78 9.78 -3.87
N ILE A 95 4.47 8.72 -4.60
CA ILE A 95 5.22 8.27 -5.78
C ILE A 95 5.15 9.30 -6.91
N LEU A 96 3.96 9.82 -7.21
CA LEU A 96 3.77 10.86 -8.23
C LEU A 96 4.51 12.15 -7.87
N ARG A 97 4.63 12.46 -6.57
CA ARG A 97 5.42 13.58 -6.04
C ARG A 97 6.92 13.30 -5.98
N LYS A 98 7.35 12.06 -6.26
CA LYS A 98 8.74 11.57 -6.14
C LYS A 98 9.29 11.70 -4.72
N ASP A 99 8.40 11.68 -3.74
CA ASP A 99 8.75 11.76 -2.33
C ASP A 99 8.94 10.36 -1.75
N HIS A 100 10.15 9.84 -1.93
CA HIS A 100 10.51 8.51 -1.42
C HIS A 100 10.70 8.50 0.10
N VAL A 101 10.90 9.66 0.73
CA VAL A 101 11.04 9.77 2.20
C VAL A 101 9.66 9.60 2.82
N LEU A 102 8.68 10.37 2.35
CA LEU A 102 7.28 10.24 2.79
C LEU A 102 6.75 8.82 2.55
N LEU A 103 7.08 8.21 1.41
CA LEU A 103 6.66 6.83 1.13
C LEU A 103 7.19 5.83 2.17
N ASN A 104 8.43 6.00 2.63
CA ASN A 104 8.98 5.17 3.71
C ASN A 104 8.32 5.47 5.05
N GLU A 105 8.12 6.74 5.40
CA GLU A 105 7.43 7.16 6.64
C GLU A 105 6.00 6.60 6.74
N LEU A 106 5.29 6.55 5.61
CA LEU A 106 3.94 5.98 5.53
C LEU A 106 3.92 4.45 5.70
N LEU A 107 5.03 3.75 5.43
CA LEU A 107 5.09 2.29 5.42
C LEU A 107 5.81 1.71 6.64
N GLU A 108 6.69 2.49 7.27
CA GLU A 108 7.45 2.12 8.46
C GLU A 108 6.59 1.52 9.61
N PRO A 109 5.41 2.06 9.96
CA PRO A 109 4.60 1.55 11.07
C PRO A 109 4.14 0.08 10.92
N PHE A 110 4.18 -0.46 9.71
CA PHE A 110 3.73 -1.82 9.38
C PHE A 110 4.88 -2.85 9.39
N VAL A 111 6.13 -2.40 9.41
CA VAL A 111 7.30 -3.28 9.36
C VAL A 111 7.33 -4.19 10.60
N GLY A 112 7.41 -5.50 10.37
CA GLY A 112 7.46 -6.50 11.45
C GLY A 112 6.13 -6.70 12.19
N LYS A 113 5.01 -6.20 11.65
CA LYS A 113 3.67 -6.41 12.19
C LYS A 113 2.88 -7.39 11.30
N PRO A 114 1.96 -8.17 11.89
CA PRO A 114 1.04 -8.99 11.11
C PRO A 114 0.03 -8.06 10.43
N VAL A 115 0.18 -7.86 9.13
CA VAL A 115 -0.69 -7.03 8.29
C VAL A 115 -1.01 -7.81 7.02
N GLU A 116 -2.28 -7.79 6.61
CA GLU A 116 -2.73 -8.48 5.40
C GLU A 116 -2.01 -7.96 4.14
N ASP A 117 -1.57 -8.89 3.29
CA ASP A 117 -0.89 -8.62 2.02
C ASP A 117 0.37 -7.73 2.10
N TRP A 118 0.97 -7.54 3.28
CA TRP A 118 2.16 -6.70 3.47
C TRP A 118 3.31 -7.05 2.52
N ALA A 119 3.61 -8.34 2.39
CA ALA A 119 4.71 -8.82 1.55
C ALA A 119 4.49 -8.55 0.05
N ILE A 120 3.22 -8.53 -0.39
CA ILE A 120 2.84 -8.36 -1.80
C ILE A 120 2.71 -6.88 -2.14
N ARG A 121 2.23 -6.07 -1.20
CA ARG A 121 1.89 -4.66 -1.45
C ARG A 121 2.91 -3.70 -0.83
N GLY A 122 2.86 -3.55 0.50
CA GLY A 122 3.67 -2.56 1.22
C GLY A 122 5.17 -2.78 1.07
N LYS A 123 5.64 -4.03 1.17
CA LYS A 123 7.07 -4.35 1.07
C LYS A 123 7.65 -3.95 -0.30
N ILE A 124 6.94 -4.18 -1.39
CA ILE A 124 7.43 -3.87 -2.75
C ILE A 124 7.60 -2.37 -2.94
N LEU A 125 6.69 -1.57 -2.38
CA LEU A 125 6.77 -0.11 -2.40
C LEU A 125 7.94 0.42 -1.55
N MET A 126 8.18 -0.20 -0.40
CA MET A 126 9.33 0.12 0.46
C MET A 126 10.66 -0.28 -0.20
N ASP A 127 10.73 -1.45 -0.83
CA ASP A 127 11.90 -1.91 -1.60
C ASP A 127 12.17 -0.96 -2.79
N TYR A 128 11.13 -0.48 -3.46
CA TYR A 128 11.24 0.55 -4.50
C TYR A 128 11.81 1.87 -3.95
N ALA A 129 11.27 2.39 -2.85
CA ALA A 129 11.75 3.62 -2.23
C ALA A 129 13.22 3.51 -1.84
N HIS A 130 13.60 2.36 -1.28
CA HIS A 130 14.98 2.05 -0.91
C HIS A 130 15.92 2.07 -2.14
N ILE A 131 15.54 1.42 -3.24
CA ILE A 131 16.33 1.43 -4.49
C ILE A 131 16.49 2.85 -5.03
N MET A 132 15.41 3.63 -5.08
CA MET A 132 15.44 4.99 -5.62
C MET A 132 16.33 5.94 -4.80
N GLN A 133 16.46 5.71 -3.50
CA GLN A 133 17.33 6.49 -2.63
C GLN A 133 18.78 5.98 -2.63
N ARG A 134 18.98 4.66 -2.51
CA ARG A 134 20.29 4.05 -2.28
C ARG A 134 21.13 3.94 -3.54
N LEU A 135 20.52 3.56 -4.66
CA LEU A 135 21.23 3.27 -5.91
C LEU A 135 21.95 4.50 -6.49
N PRO A 136 21.34 5.71 -6.55
CA PRO A 136 22.06 6.91 -6.97
C PRO A 136 23.20 7.31 -6.03
N GLN A 137 23.05 7.07 -4.72
CA GLN A 137 24.09 7.38 -3.73
C GLN A 137 25.31 6.49 -3.93
N LEU A 138 25.11 5.18 -4.09
CA LEU A 138 26.18 4.22 -4.35
C LEU A 138 26.90 4.53 -5.67
N ALA A 139 26.15 4.80 -6.74
CA ALA A 139 26.74 5.17 -8.03
C ALA A 139 27.58 6.46 -7.95
N ALA A 140 27.11 7.47 -7.20
CA ALA A 140 27.83 8.72 -7.02
C ALA A 140 29.07 8.60 -6.13
N ARG A 141 29.14 7.60 -5.24
CA ARG A 141 30.34 7.28 -4.45
C ARG A 141 31.36 6.53 -5.29
N GLN A 142 30.93 5.47 -5.98
CA GLN A 142 31.77 4.69 -6.87
C GLN A 142 32.43 5.53 -7.98
N ALA A 143 31.74 6.56 -8.50
CA ALA A 143 32.30 7.47 -9.49
C ALA A 143 33.35 8.45 -8.90
N ARG A 144 33.30 8.72 -7.60
CA ARG A 144 34.24 9.62 -6.90
C ARG A 144 35.47 8.87 -6.38
N ASP A 145 35.29 7.64 -5.94
CA ASP A 145 36.35 6.88 -5.28
C ASP A 145 37.26 6.21 -6.30
N ALA A 146 38.56 6.49 -6.23
CA ALA A 146 39.56 5.91 -7.14
C ALA A 146 39.76 4.40 -6.95
N ILE A 147 39.41 3.88 -5.76
CA ILE A 147 39.42 2.45 -5.43
C ILE A 147 37.98 2.09 -5.04
N PRO A 148 37.27 1.29 -5.85
CA PRO A 148 35.91 0.91 -5.52
C PRO A 148 35.89 0.00 -4.29
N ASP A 149 35.08 0.37 -3.30
CA ASP A 149 34.76 -0.52 -2.19
C ASP A 149 34.00 -1.74 -2.74
N ALA A 150 34.59 -2.93 -2.55
CA ALA A 150 34.03 -4.18 -3.03
C ALA A 150 32.64 -4.47 -2.42
N THR A 151 32.37 -3.98 -1.20
CA THR A 151 31.09 -4.17 -0.53
C THR A 151 29.98 -3.31 -1.15
N GLU A 152 30.26 -2.02 -1.39
CA GLU A 152 29.34 -1.10 -2.05
C GLU A 152 29.06 -1.51 -3.51
N ALA A 153 30.07 -2.04 -4.22
CA ALA A 153 29.90 -2.57 -5.56
C ALA A 153 28.99 -3.81 -5.61
N LEU A 154 29.08 -4.69 -4.61
CA LEU A 154 28.21 -5.86 -4.48
C LEU A 154 26.77 -5.44 -4.15
N GLU A 155 26.60 -4.50 -3.22
CA GLU A 155 25.28 -3.94 -2.86
C GLU A 155 24.59 -3.35 -4.10
N LEU A 156 25.32 -2.57 -4.90
CA LEU A 156 24.82 -2.00 -6.15
C LEU A 156 24.38 -3.09 -7.14
N GLU A 157 25.15 -4.16 -7.30
CA GLU A 157 24.78 -5.27 -8.19
C GLU A 157 23.53 -6.01 -7.70
N ASP A 158 23.41 -6.24 -6.39
CA ASP A 158 22.26 -6.90 -5.78
C ASP A 158 20.98 -6.07 -5.95
N LEU A 159 21.06 -4.73 -5.78
CA LEU A 159 19.96 -3.81 -6.04
C LEU A 159 19.57 -3.81 -7.52
N CYS A 160 20.53 -3.78 -8.46
CA CYS A 160 20.21 -3.91 -9.88
C CYS A 160 19.53 -5.26 -10.21
N ARG A 161 19.87 -6.34 -9.51
CA ARG A 161 19.28 -7.67 -9.70
C ARG A 161 17.87 -7.79 -9.11
N SER A 162 17.51 -6.93 -8.15
CA SER A 162 16.16 -6.91 -7.55
C SER A 162 15.15 -6.13 -8.38
N VAL A 163 15.59 -5.13 -9.16
CA VAL A 163 14.70 -4.30 -10.03
C VAL A 163 13.76 -5.11 -10.92
N PRO A 164 14.21 -6.15 -11.67
CA PRO A 164 13.30 -6.94 -12.51
C PRO A 164 12.23 -7.68 -11.70
N LYS A 165 12.59 -8.13 -10.48
CA LYS A 165 11.64 -8.83 -9.60
C LYS A 165 10.54 -7.88 -9.14
N ILE A 166 10.90 -6.66 -8.78
CA ILE A 166 9.94 -5.61 -8.41
C ILE A 166 9.03 -5.30 -9.59
N LEU A 167 9.60 -5.07 -10.78
CA LEU A 167 8.82 -4.80 -11.99
C LEU A 167 7.81 -5.91 -12.32
N GLY A 168 8.16 -7.18 -12.11
CA GLY A 168 7.25 -8.31 -12.32
C GLY A 168 6.09 -8.38 -11.32
N LEU A 169 6.29 -7.89 -10.09
CA LEU A 169 5.30 -7.95 -9.01
C LEU A 169 4.47 -6.67 -8.86
N LEU A 170 4.92 -5.55 -9.43
CA LEU A 170 4.19 -4.26 -9.39
C LEU A 170 2.73 -4.32 -9.89
N PRO A 171 2.38 -5.09 -10.94
CA PRO A 171 0.99 -5.20 -11.38
C PRO A 171 0.05 -5.77 -10.29
N ASP A 172 0.57 -6.58 -9.38
CA ASP A 172 -0.20 -7.15 -8.27
C ASP A 172 -0.38 -6.16 -7.10
N VAL A 173 0.55 -5.22 -6.94
CA VAL A 173 0.50 -4.14 -5.93
C VAL A 173 -0.66 -3.19 -6.22
N PHE A 174 -0.76 -2.77 -7.48
CA PHE A 174 -1.73 -1.78 -7.94
C PHE A 174 -2.78 -2.46 -8.82
N ARG A 175 -3.93 -2.82 -8.25
CA ARG A 175 -5.07 -3.27 -9.04
C ARG A 175 -5.42 -2.16 -10.04
N ALA A 176 -5.19 -2.41 -11.34
CA ALA A 176 -5.16 -1.42 -12.43
C ALA A 176 -6.51 -0.75 -12.78
N ARG A 177 -7.44 -0.69 -11.85
CA ARG A 177 -8.77 -0.09 -12.04
C ARG A 177 -8.75 1.44 -11.92
N GLU A 178 -7.82 2.01 -11.15
CA GLU A 178 -7.80 3.45 -10.87
C GLU A 178 -6.76 4.18 -11.74
N PRO A 179 -7.05 5.39 -12.25
CA PRO A 179 -6.12 6.15 -13.07
C PRO A 179 -4.84 6.53 -12.29
N ARG A 180 -4.97 6.80 -10.98
CA ARG A 180 -3.83 7.12 -10.10
C ARG A 180 -2.85 5.96 -10.01
N HIS A 181 -3.37 4.74 -9.84
CA HIS A 181 -2.57 3.52 -9.85
C HIS A 181 -1.80 3.32 -11.16
N ARG A 182 -2.43 3.60 -12.31
CA ARG A 182 -1.74 3.51 -13.62
C ARG A 182 -0.64 4.55 -13.77
N ALA A 183 -0.88 5.77 -13.31
CA ALA A 183 0.13 6.83 -13.32
C ALA A 183 1.31 6.49 -12.40
N ALA A 184 1.03 6.01 -11.18
CA ALA A 184 2.06 5.57 -10.24
C ALA A 184 2.88 4.38 -10.80
N LEU A 185 2.23 3.39 -11.41
CA LEU A 185 2.91 2.28 -12.09
C LEU A 185 3.85 2.75 -13.20
N ALA A 186 3.40 3.68 -14.03
CA ALA A 186 4.21 4.25 -15.10
C ALA A 186 5.42 5.02 -14.53
N GLU A 187 5.23 5.80 -13.47
CA GLU A 187 6.31 6.56 -12.82
C GLU A 187 7.33 5.62 -12.16
N ILE A 188 6.88 4.59 -11.44
CA ILE A 188 7.78 3.58 -10.84
C ILE A 188 8.60 2.89 -11.92
N THR A 189 7.95 2.46 -13.00
CA THR A 189 8.63 1.76 -14.10
C THR A 189 9.64 2.66 -14.78
N ALA A 190 9.28 3.90 -15.10
CA ALA A 190 10.17 4.88 -15.71
C ALA A 190 11.33 5.25 -14.78
N GLY A 191 11.05 5.44 -13.49
CA GLY A 191 12.05 5.76 -12.46
C GLY A 191 13.08 4.64 -12.30
N LEU A 192 12.63 3.39 -12.12
CA LEU A 192 13.50 2.23 -11.99
C LEU A 192 14.36 2.01 -13.24
N LEU A 193 13.75 2.06 -14.43
CA LEU A 193 14.49 1.92 -15.68
C LEU A 193 15.51 3.06 -15.86
N GLY A 194 15.14 4.31 -15.56
CA GLY A 194 16.03 5.45 -15.70
C GLY A 194 17.17 5.50 -14.66
N VAL A 195 16.99 4.88 -13.48
CA VAL A 195 18.07 4.71 -12.50
C VAL A 195 19.00 3.58 -12.93
N VAL A 196 18.46 2.45 -13.42
CA VAL A 196 19.27 1.35 -13.95
C VAL A 196 20.06 1.78 -15.19
N ASP A 197 19.47 2.57 -16.08
CA ASP A 197 20.15 3.09 -17.28
C ASP A 197 21.39 3.91 -16.94
N ARG A 198 21.23 4.84 -15.98
CA ARG A 198 22.31 5.73 -15.54
C ARG A 198 23.49 4.99 -14.90
N VAL A 199 23.22 3.87 -14.25
CA VAL A 199 24.24 3.14 -13.48
C VAL A 199 24.83 1.97 -14.27
N ARG A 200 24.02 1.28 -15.08
CA ARG A 200 24.48 0.15 -15.90
C ARG A 200 23.63 0.01 -17.17
N PRO A 201 23.96 0.72 -18.26
CA PRO A 201 23.20 0.64 -19.52
C PRO A 201 23.21 -0.78 -20.12
N ALA A 202 24.26 -1.57 -19.88
CA ALA A 202 24.33 -2.97 -20.32
C ALA A 202 23.35 -3.91 -19.59
N ALA A 203 22.99 -3.61 -18.33
CA ALA A 203 22.00 -4.40 -17.59
C ALA A 203 20.57 -4.10 -18.06
N LEU A 204 20.31 -2.88 -18.53
CA LEU A 204 19.00 -2.45 -19.00
C LEU A 204 18.46 -3.34 -20.12
N ALA A 205 19.30 -3.72 -21.09
CA ALA A 205 18.91 -4.65 -22.17
C ALA A 205 18.49 -6.04 -21.63
N GLN A 206 19.14 -6.52 -20.57
CA GLN A 206 18.77 -7.77 -19.90
C GLN A 206 17.47 -7.65 -19.10
N VAL A 207 17.23 -6.50 -18.46
CA VAL A 207 16.00 -6.22 -17.72
C VAL A 207 14.82 -6.07 -18.69
N GLN A 208 14.97 -5.28 -19.74
CA GLN A 208 13.93 -5.07 -20.75
C GLN A 208 13.58 -6.37 -21.48
N SER A 209 14.57 -7.18 -21.87
CA SER A 209 14.30 -8.47 -22.52
C SER A 209 13.56 -9.45 -21.62
N LYS A 210 13.90 -9.52 -20.32
CA LYS A 210 13.17 -10.35 -19.34
C LYS A 210 11.75 -9.83 -19.09
N PHE A 211 11.58 -8.53 -18.90
CA PHE A 211 10.27 -7.91 -18.66
C PHE A 211 9.35 -8.04 -19.89
N ILE A 212 9.86 -7.78 -21.10
CA ILE A 212 9.11 -7.98 -22.35
C ILE A 212 8.80 -9.46 -22.55
N ALA A 213 9.73 -10.38 -22.24
CA ALA A 213 9.47 -11.82 -22.33
C ALA A 213 8.39 -12.28 -21.34
N GLU A 214 8.38 -11.78 -20.10
CA GLU A 214 7.33 -12.09 -19.13
C GLU A 214 5.98 -11.48 -19.50
N GLY A 215 5.96 -10.22 -19.95
CA GLY A 215 4.74 -9.57 -20.46
C GLY A 215 4.17 -10.28 -21.69
N ALA A 216 5.03 -10.70 -22.62
CA ALA A 216 4.64 -11.48 -23.79
C ALA A 216 4.11 -12.87 -23.40
N ARG A 217 4.71 -13.54 -22.41
CA ARG A 217 4.22 -14.82 -21.88
C ARG A 217 2.83 -14.68 -21.25
N LEU A 218 2.61 -13.67 -20.42
CA LEU A 218 1.30 -13.39 -19.81
C LEU A 218 0.23 -13.09 -20.86
N GLY A 219 0.58 -12.30 -21.88
CA GLY A 219 -0.31 -12.03 -23.02
C GLY A 219 -0.66 -13.29 -23.79
N HIS A 220 0.32 -14.16 -24.05
CA HIS A 220 0.12 -15.41 -24.78
C HIS A 220 -0.77 -16.39 -24.01
N VAL A 221 -0.54 -16.55 -22.70
CA VAL A 221 -1.38 -17.38 -21.81
C VAL A 221 -2.83 -16.88 -21.81
N ARG A 222 -3.04 -15.56 -21.72
CA ARG A 222 -4.38 -14.96 -21.72
C ARG A 222 -5.09 -15.15 -23.06
N SER A 223 -4.37 -14.99 -24.19
CA SER A 223 -4.91 -15.25 -25.53
C SER A 223 -5.27 -16.72 -25.71
N MET A 224 -4.42 -17.64 -25.28
CA MET A 224 -4.69 -19.08 -25.33
C MET A 224 -5.90 -19.48 -24.50
N ALA A 225 -6.06 -18.92 -23.30
CA ALA A 225 -7.22 -19.16 -22.44
C ALA A 225 -8.52 -18.64 -23.08
N HIS A 226 -8.47 -17.44 -23.67
CA HIS A 226 -9.60 -16.85 -24.38
C HIS A 226 -9.97 -17.65 -25.65
N ASP A 227 -8.99 -18.10 -26.44
CA ASP A 227 -9.22 -18.94 -27.62
C ASP A 227 -9.80 -20.31 -27.25
N ARG A 228 -9.34 -20.90 -26.15
CA ARG A 228 -9.88 -22.16 -25.66
C ARG A 228 -11.32 -22.01 -25.18
N PHE A 229 -11.62 -20.92 -24.48
CA PHE A 229 -12.97 -20.59 -24.03
C PHE A 229 -13.92 -20.36 -25.21
N THR A 230 -13.53 -19.53 -26.18
CA THR A 230 -14.35 -19.26 -27.37
C THR A 230 -14.56 -20.51 -28.22
N ARG A 231 -13.58 -21.40 -28.34
CA ARG A 231 -13.77 -22.72 -28.97
C ARG A 231 -14.75 -23.60 -28.20
N SER A 232 -14.71 -23.59 -26.87
CA SER A 232 -15.67 -24.36 -26.06
C SER A 232 -17.09 -23.83 -26.20
N LEU A 233 -17.30 -22.51 -26.27
CA LEU A 233 -18.61 -21.92 -26.53
C LEU A 233 -19.17 -22.35 -27.88
N LYS A 234 -18.36 -22.25 -28.95
CA LYS A 234 -18.78 -22.67 -30.30
C LYS A 234 -19.08 -24.17 -30.38
N ALA A 235 -18.36 -25.01 -29.63
CA ALA A 235 -18.60 -26.45 -29.58
C ALA A 235 -19.90 -26.81 -28.85
N VAL A 236 -20.29 -26.05 -27.83
CA VAL A 236 -21.56 -26.24 -27.11
C VAL A 236 -22.74 -25.76 -27.95
N GLU A 237 -22.63 -24.60 -28.62
CA GLU A 237 -23.67 -24.08 -29.52
C GLU A 237 -23.90 -24.98 -30.74
N GLY A 238 -22.84 -25.60 -31.28
CA GLY A 238 -22.92 -26.54 -32.40
C GLY A 238 -23.44 -27.94 -32.04
N ALA A 239 -23.52 -28.31 -30.75
CA ALA A 239 -24.07 -29.60 -30.30
C ALA A 239 -25.57 -29.53 -29.96
N SER A 240 -26.16 -28.33 -30.01
CA SER A 240 -27.57 -28.04 -29.74
C SER A 240 -28.42 -27.82 -31.00
N ALA A 241 -27.89 -28.14 -32.18
CA ALA A 241 -28.56 -28.12 -33.49
C ALA A 241 -28.55 -29.52 -34.10
#